data_AF-A0A1J4JRH7-F1
#
_entry.id   AF-A0A1J4JRH7-F1
#
_cell.length_a   1.000
_cell.length_b   1.000
_cell.length_c   1.000
_cell.angle_alpha   90.00
_cell.angle_beta   90.00
_cell.angle_gamma   90.00
#
_symmetry.space_group_name_H-M   'P 1'
#
loop_
_entity.id
_entity.type
_entity.pdbx_description
1 polymer ?
#
loop_
_entity_poly.entity_id
_entity_poly.type
_entity_poly.pdbx_seq_one_letter_code
_entity_poly.pdbx_strand_id
1 'polypeptide(L)'
;MQPMLYIIQTFGIQMSVYIDCLLLKEAFSQLSHLINIYEENLPKIQLSFQEYSKNNVNNSISQTFPIELIKSAASALLSFGLILALRDMLNSAVVEITESALPGFQDLVQSAVTHINRKLSDPECAFLEATAPGITNKFFVTHAESIIKNQIEPSPFFYFLGVLMSNPEWEKLSFDIEKDLFTPNLQLIALSLERIIDLSPIIFAGSTDVKIQHSILLYFSAVSSICEGMKSKSSQCYQAFIVLMDHFPSLTSNILYGHMEEAFPYSIIRGCYNELAQQYRRSKRNNSNIE
;
A
#
# COMPACT_ATOMS: atom_id res chain seq x y z
N MET A 1 6.02 -25.52 1.20
CA MET A 1 5.80 -25.24 2.63
C MET A 1 5.97 -23.75 2.84
N GLN A 2 4.95 -23.04 3.34
CA GLN A 2 5.05 -21.59 3.58
C GLN A 2 6.05 -21.32 4.73
N PRO A 3 7.04 -20.42 4.56
CA PRO A 3 8.07 -20.21 5.57
C PRO A 3 7.53 -19.79 6.94
N MET A 4 6.54 -18.90 6.99
CA MET A 4 5.92 -18.43 8.24
C MET A 4 5.23 -19.56 8.99
N LEU A 5 4.47 -20.41 8.28
CA LEU A 5 3.80 -21.57 8.85
C LEU A 5 4.80 -22.51 9.56
N TYR A 6 5.92 -22.82 8.89
CA TYR A 6 6.95 -23.68 9.47
C TYR A 6 7.57 -23.10 10.74
N ILE A 7 7.85 -21.79 10.77
CA ILE A 7 8.40 -21.10 11.94
C ILE A 7 7.43 -21.22 13.12
N ILE A 8 6.16 -20.90 12.92
CA ILE A 8 5.16 -20.92 14.00
C ILE A 8 4.85 -22.36 14.45
N GLN A 9 4.83 -23.33 13.53
CA GLN A 9 4.68 -24.75 13.90
C GLN A 9 5.84 -25.23 14.78
N THR A 10 7.06 -24.75 14.52
CA THR A 10 8.26 -25.17 15.26
C THR A 10 8.35 -24.50 16.63
N PHE A 11 8.04 -23.21 16.73
CA PHE A 11 8.29 -22.39 17.93
C PHE A 11 7.01 -21.96 18.67
N GLY A 12 5.83 -22.29 18.14
CA GLY A 12 4.53 -21.97 18.72
C GLY A 12 4.07 -20.52 18.47
N ILE A 13 2.85 -20.23 18.92
CA ILE A 13 2.18 -18.91 18.78
C ILE A 13 2.95 -17.80 19.50
N GLN A 14 3.71 -18.11 20.56
CA GLN A 14 4.55 -17.09 21.20
C GLN A 14 5.54 -16.47 20.22
N MET A 15 6.12 -17.27 19.31
CA MET A 15 7.03 -16.78 18.29
C MET A 15 6.33 -15.84 17.30
N SER A 16 5.07 -16.10 16.95
CA SER A 16 4.34 -15.18 16.06
C SER A 16 4.14 -13.81 16.71
N VAL A 17 3.83 -13.75 18.01
CA VAL A 17 3.73 -12.48 18.74
C VAL A 17 5.05 -11.70 18.73
N TYR A 18 6.18 -12.39 18.92
CA TYR A 18 7.51 -11.74 18.83
C TYR A 18 7.79 -11.19 17.43
N ILE A 19 7.50 -11.97 16.38
CA ILE A 19 7.68 -11.52 15.00
C ILE A 19 6.75 -10.34 14.71
N ASP A 20 5.48 -10.39 15.13
CA ASP A 20 4.52 -9.32 14.93
C ASP A 20 4.99 -8.02 15.59
N CYS A 21 5.47 -8.08 16.84
CA CYS A 21 6.06 -6.93 17.53
C CYS A 21 7.24 -6.31 16.77
N LEU A 22 8.12 -7.13 16.20
CA LEU A 22 9.25 -6.65 15.39
C LEU A 22 8.77 -5.99 14.08
N LEU A 23 7.83 -6.63 13.38
CA LEU A 23 7.23 -6.10 12.16
C LEU A 23 6.52 -4.79 12.44
N LEU A 24 5.70 -4.70 13.49
CA LEU A 24 5.01 -3.48 13.89
C LEU A 24 5.98 -2.35 14.19
N LYS A 25 7.03 -2.61 14.98
CA LYS A 25 8.05 -1.60 15.30
C LYS A 25 8.69 -1.04 14.02
N GLU A 26 9.04 -1.91 13.08
CA GLU A 26 9.62 -1.48 11.81
C GLU A 26 8.59 -0.76 10.93
N ALA A 27 7.34 -1.21 10.89
CA ALA A 27 6.26 -0.54 10.15
C ALA A 27 6.07 0.90 10.63
N PHE A 28 6.03 1.12 11.94
CA PHE A 28 5.92 2.47 12.51
C PHE A 28 7.19 3.30 12.32
N SER A 29 8.37 2.68 12.29
CA SER A 29 9.62 3.36 11.92
C SER A 29 9.52 3.92 10.49
N GLN A 30 9.09 3.09 9.52
CA GLN A 30 8.93 3.49 8.11
C GLN A 30 7.83 4.55 7.93
N LEU A 31 6.68 4.39 8.60
CA LEU A 31 5.60 5.37 8.55
C LEU A 31 6.01 6.71 9.18
N SER A 32 6.70 6.68 10.32
CA SER A 32 7.22 7.90 10.96
C SER A 32 8.24 8.60 10.07
N HIS A 33 9.13 7.83 9.42
CA HIS A 33 10.11 8.37 8.47
C HIS A 33 9.43 9.05 7.28
N LEU A 34 8.40 8.43 6.70
CA LEU A 34 7.59 9.01 5.63
C LEU A 34 6.92 10.33 6.05
N ILE A 35 6.29 10.33 7.24
CA ILE A 35 5.62 11.53 7.79
C ILE A 35 6.64 12.64 8.07
N ASN A 36 7.79 12.32 8.66
CA ASN A 36 8.83 13.31 8.95
C ASN A 36 9.35 13.96 7.65
N ILE A 37 9.58 13.18 6.59
CA ILE A 37 9.99 13.73 5.28
C ILE A 37 8.92 14.69 4.75
N TYR A 38 7.64 14.32 4.86
CA TYR A 38 6.53 15.18 4.46
C TYR A 38 6.50 16.49 5.26
N GLU A 39 6.57 16.42 6.59
CA GLU A 39 6.52 17.58 7.48
C GLU A 39 7.69 18.53 7.26
N GLU A 40 8.92 18.01 7.15
CA GLU A 40 10.13 18.80 6.89
C GLU A 40 10.08 19.54 5.54
N ASN A 41 9.32 19.02 4.57
CA ASN A 41 9.21 19.57 3.22
C ASN A 41 7.82 20.16 2.92
N LEU A 42 6.97 20.31 3.94
CA LEU A 42 5.60 20.77 3.82
C LEU A 42 5.46 22.06 2.99
N PRO A 43 6.29 23.11 3.17
CA PRO A 43 6.16 24.34 2.37
C PRO A 43 6.36 24.10 0.87
N LYS A 44 7.32 23.25 0.49
CA LYS A 44 7.58 22.90 -0.91
C LYS A 44 6.45 22.06 -1.50
N ILE A 45 5.95 21.12 -0.71
CA ILE A 45 4.83 20.25 -1.11
C ILE A 45 3.57 21.09 -1.33
N GLN A 46 3.27 22.02 -0.42
CA GLN A 46 2.12 22.91 -0.55
C GLN A 46 2.22 23.83 -1.78
N LEU A 47 3.40 24.40 -2.05
CA LEU A 47 3.61 25.21 -3.26
C LEU A 47 3.42 24.37 -4.53
N SER A 48 4.04 23.19 -4.61
CA SER A 48 3.88 22.26 -5.73
C SER A 48 2.42 21.84 -5.93
N PHE A 49 1.73 21.53 -4.83
CA PHE A 49 0.31 21.16 -4.85
C PHE A 49 -0.58 22.31 -5.34
N GLN A 50 -0.33 23.55 -4.90
CA GLN A 50 -1.07 24.72 -5.37
C GLN A 50 -0.84 25.00 -6.86
N GLU A 51 0.38 24.80 -7.36
CA GLU A 51 0.70 24.91 -8.78
C GLU A 51 0.00 23.82 -9.60
N TYR A 52 0.05 22.57 -9.13
CA TYR A 52 -0.63 21.45 -9.74
C TYR A 52 -2.14 21.71 -9.83
N SER A 53 -2.77 22.11 -8.73
CA SER A 53 -4.21 22.38 -8.63
C SER A 53 -4.68 23.52 -9.54
N LYS A 54 -3.81 24.48 -9.86
CA LYS A 54 -4.15 25.63 -10.72
C LYS A 54 -4.00 25.32 -12.20
N ASN A 55 -2.98 24.54 -12.56
CA ASN A 55 -2.55 24.43 -13.94
C ASN A 55 -2.89 23.08 -14.58
N ASN A 56 -3.14 22.01 -13.80
CA ASN A 56 -3.25 20.63 -14.34
C ASN A 56 -2.07 20.26 -15.28
N VAL A 57 -0.89 20.87 -15.09
CA VAL A 57 0.26 20.69 -16.00
C VAL A 57 1.20 19.62 -15.47
N ASN A 58 1.37 18.57 -16.27
CA ASN A 58 2.20 17.38 -16.02
C ASN A 58 3.71 17.65 -15.91
N ASN A 59 4.21 18.75 -16.48
CA ASN A 59 5.65 18.90 -16.75
C ASN A 59 6.51 19.36 -15.56
N SER A 60 5.93 19.78 -14.43
CA SER A 60 6.69 20.36 -13.30
C SER A 60 6.83 19.44 -12.08
N ILE A 61 6.01 18.39 -11.95
CA ILE A 61 5.87 17.63 -10.69
C ILE A 61 7.20 16.97 -10.26
N SER A 62 7.96 16.41 -11.20
CA SER A 62 9.23 15.73 -10.91
C SER A 62 10.44 16.66 -10.76
N GLN A 63 10.32 17.94 -11.14
CA GLN A 63 11.42 18.91 -11.05
C GLN A 63 11.41 19.70 -9.73
N THR A 64 10.28 19.72 -9.03
CA THR A 64 10.12 20.54 -7.81
C THR A 64 10.82 19.93 -6.59
N PHE A 65 11.05 18.62 -6.56
CA PHE A 65 11.61 17.91 -5.41
C PHE A 65 13.01 17.36 -5.68
N PRO A 66 13.93 17.41 -4.70
CA PRO A 66 15.20 16.70 -4.80
C PRO A 66 14.97 15.20 -5.02
N ILE A 67 15.67 14.61 -5.99
CA ILE A 67 15.54 13.18 -6.33
C ILE A 67 15.76 12.28 -5.11
N GLU A 68 16.71 12.62 -4.25
CA GLU A 68 17.03 11.84 -3.04
C GLU A 68 15.89 11.85 -2.01
N LEU A 69 15.09 12.94 -1.96
CA LEU A 69 13.89 12.99 -1.14
C LEU A 69 12.84 12.01 -1.67
N ILE A 70 12.59 12.05 -2.99
CA ILE A 70 11.62 11.16 -3.64
C ILE A 70 12.01 9.70 -3.39
N LYS A 71 13.29 9.34 -3.63
CA LYS A 71 13.77 7.97 -3.39
C LYS A 71 13.58 7.52 -1.94
N SER A 72 13.99 8.35 -0.98
CA SER A 72 13.90 8.03 0.45
C SER A 72 12.44 7.80 0.89
N ALA A 73 11.54 8.71 0.53
CA ALA A 73 10.12 8.59 0.90
C ALA A 73 9.42 7.46 0.14
N ALA A 74 9.70 7.26 -1.15
CA ALA A 74 9.15 6.17 -1.93
C ALA A 74 9.61 4.80 -1.42
N SER A 75 10.88 4.68 -1.02
CA SER A 75 11.42 3.46 -0.39
C SER A 75 10.78 3.19 0.97
N ALA A 76 10.55 4.22 1.78
CA ALA A 76 9.83 4.10 3.05
C ALA A 76 8.38 3.62 2.84
N LEU A 77 7.68 4.19 1.85
CA LEU A 77 6.32 3.80 1.50
C LEU A 77 6.25 2.34 1.02
N LEU A 78 7.18 1.92 0.16
CA LEU A 78 7.24 0.54 -0.32
C LEU A 78 7.60 -0.44 0.81
N SER A 79 8.57 -0.07 1.66
CA SER A 79 9.00 -0.88 2.81
C SER A 79 7.86 -1.06 3.82
N PHE A 80 7.09 -0.01 4.08
CA PHE A 80 5.89 -0.10 4.91
C PHE A 80 4.91 -1.14 4.36
N GLY A 81 4.63 -1.13 3.06
CA GLY A 81 3.74 -2.10 2.40
C GLY A 81 4.29 -3.52 2.42
N LEU A 82 5.60 -3.69 2.26
CA LEU A 82 6.26 -4.99 2.40
C LEU A 82 6.10 -5.56 3.81
N ILE A 83 6.29 -4.73 4.84
CA ILE A 83 6.16 -5.16 6.24
C ILE A 83 4.71 -5.56 6.54
N LEU A 84 3.74 -4.81 6.02
CA LEU A 84 2.31 -5.16 6.14
C LEU A 84 1.99 -6.49 5.44
N ALA A 85 2.52 -6.72 4.23
CA ALA A 85 2.34 -8.00 3.55
C ALA A 85 2.98 -9.18 4.32
N LEU A 86 4.16 -8.98 4.91
CA LEU A 86 4.79 -9.99 5.78
C LEU A 86 3.94 -10.27 7.03
N ARG A 87 3.32 -9.23 7.57
CA ARG A 87 2.39 -9.34 8.70
C ARG A 87 1.12 -10.11 8.31
N ASP A 88 0.56 -9.87 7.14
CA ASP A 88 -0.60 -10.63 6.65
C ASP A 88 -0.27 -12.11 6.42
N MET A 89 0.94 -12.41 5.91
CA MET A 89 1.44 -13.78 5.82
C MET A 89 1.60 -14.43 7.20
N LEU A 90 2.11 -13.69 8.19
CA LEU A 90 2.22 -14.15 9.57
C LEU A 90 0.84 -14.45 10.16
N ASN A 91 -0.10 -13.52 10.02
CA ASN A 91 -1.46 -13.64 10.54
C ASN A 91 -2.18 -14.85 9.94
N SER A 92 -2.05 -15.06 8.62
CA SER A 92 -2.61 -16.22 7.93
C SER A 92 -2.06 -17.53 8.49
N ALA A 93 -0.74 -17.58 8.73
CA ALA A 93 -0.09 -18.75 9.30
C ALA A 93 -0.50 -19.01 10.76
N VAL A 94 -0.71 -17.96 11.57
CA VAL A 94 -1.26 -18.08 12.93
C VAL A 94 -2.67 -18.68 12.88
N VAL A 95 -3.54 -18.15 12.03
CA VAL A 95 -4.92 -18.64 11.87
C VAL A 95 -4.92 -20.12 11.48
N GLU A 96 -4.12 -20.52 10.50
CA GLU A 96 -4.03 -21.90 10.04
C GLU A 96 -3.56 -22.87 11.15
N ILE A 97 -2.58 -22.47 11.95
CA ILE A 97 -2.06 -23.29 13.05
C ILE A 97 -3.05 -23.38 14.19
N THR A 98 -3.66 -22.26 14.56
CA THR A 98 -4.66 -22.23 15.62
C THR A 98 -5.85 -23.11 15.25
N GLU A 99 -6.34 -23.05 14.01
CA GLU A 99 -7.41 -23.91 13.53
C GLU A 99 -6.99 -25.39 13.43
N SER A 100 -5.74 -25.66 13.04
CA SER A 100 -5.23 -27.04 13.03
C SER A 100 -5.11 -27.63 14.44
N ALA A 101 -4.76 -26.81 15.43
CA ALA A 101 -4.63 -27.23 16.82
C ALA A 101 -5.98 -27.30 17.55
N LEU A 102 -6.88 -26.35 17.27
CA LEU A 102 -8.20 -26.18 17.88
C LEU A 102 -9.23 -25.83 16.79
N PRO A 103 -9.80 -26.83 16.10
CA PRO A 103 -10.78 -26.58 15.05
C PRO A 103 -12.02 -25.84 15.55
N GLY A 104 -12.43 -24.80 14.83
CA GLY A 104 -13.57 -23.94 15.15
C GLY A 104 -13.26 -22.84 16.17
N PHE A 105 -11.98 -22.63 16.51
CA PHE A 105 -11.57 -21.59 17.45
C PHE A 105 -11.88 -20.18 16.91
N GLN A 106 -11.55 -19.89 15.65
CA GLN A 106 -11.83 -18.60 15.01
C GLN A 106 -13.32 -18.30 14.99
N ASP A 107 -14.16 -19.29 14.65
CA ASP A 107 -15.62 -19.13 14.63
C ASP A 107 -16.18 -18.84 16.03
N LEU A 108 -15.66 -19.52 17.05
CA LEU A 108 -16.04 -19.31 18.44
C LEU A 108 -15.64 -17.93 18.92
N VAL A 109 -14.41 -17.51 18.66
CA VAL A 109 -13.91 -16.19 19.05
C VAL A 109 -14.66 -15.08 18.31
N GLN A 110 -14.86 -15.21 17.00
CA GLN A 110 -15.61 -14.25 16.20
C GLN A 110 -17.05 -14.13 16.74
N SER A 111 -17.71 -15.25 17.00
CA SER A 111 -19.05 -15.26 17.60
C SER A 111 -19.06 -14.57 18.96
N ALA A 112 -18.09 -14.89 19.83
CA ALA A 112 -17.97 -14.26 21.13
C ALA A 112 -17.80 -12.74 21.02
N VAL A 113 -16.91 -12.26 20.16
CA VAL A 113 -16.68 -10.83 19.94
C VAL A 113 -17.93 -10.13 19.39
N THR A 114 -18.66 -10.74 18.46
CA THR A 114 -19.91 -10.17 17.92
C THR A 114 -21.04 -10.05 18.95
N HIS A 115 -21.07 -10.92 19.96
CA HIS A 115 -22.07 -10.88 21.03
C HIS A 115 -21.68 -10.00 22.22
N ILE A 116 -20.45 -9.48 22.26
CA ILE A 116 -19.98 -8.59 23.31
C ILE A 116 -20.49 -7.16 23.04
N ASN A 117 -21.42 -6.69 23.88
CA ASN A 117 -21.97 -5.33 23.83
C ASN A 117 -21.11 -4.30 24.61
N ARG A 118 -19.85 -4.62 24.91
CA ARG A 118 -18.92 -3.72 25.61
C ARG A 118 -17.62 -3.56 24.84
N LYS A 119 -16.84 -2.53 25.18
CA LYS A 119 -15.46 -2.45 24.70
C LYS A 119 -14.64 -3.61 25.29
N LEU A 120 -13.80 -4.18 24.45
CA LEU A 120 -12.80 -5.16 24.86
C LEU A 120 -11.76 -4.45 25.73
N SER A 121 -11.33 -5.14 26.78
CA SER A 121 -10.22 -4.71 27.63
C SER A 121 -8.88 -4.96 26.94
N ASP A 122 -7.82 -4.28 27.36
CA ASP A 122 -6.49 -4.44 26.77
C ASP A 122 -5.98 -5.91 26.80
N PRO A 123 -6.18 -6.69 27.89
CA PRO A 123 -5.82 -8.11 27.88
C PRO A 123 -6.61 -8.95 26.86
N GLU A 124 -7.87 -8.61 26.62
CA GLU A 124 -8.69 -9.30 25.61
C GLU A 124 -8.21 -8.95 24.20
N CYS A 125 -7.93 -7.67 23.93
CA CYS A 125 -7.31 -7.25 22.68
C CYS A 125 -5.98 -7.97 22.46
N ALA A 126 -5.14 -8.06 23.49
CA ALA A 126 -3.84 -8.72 23.41
C ALA A 126 -3.95 -10.22 23.08
N PHE A 127 -4.91 -10.90 23.73
CA PHE A 127 -5.21 -12.29 23.45
C PHE A 127 -5.67 -12.50 22.00
N LEU A 128 -6.57 -11.63 21.52
CA LEU A 128 -7.10 -11.71 20.16
C LEU A 128 -6.02 -11.42 19.12
N GLU A 129 -5.19 -10.39 19.28
CA GLU A 129 -4.10 -10.11 18.34
C GLU A 129 -3.06 -11.25 18.29
N ALA A 130 -2.88 -12.00 19.38
CA ALA A 130 -1.98 -13.15 19.42
C ALA A 130 -2.56 -14.43 18.79
N THR A 131 -3.86 -14.69 18.95
CA THR A 131 -4.47 -16.00 18.67
C THR A 131 -5.49 -15.99 17.53
N ALA A 132 -6.07 -14.84 17.26
CA ALA A 132 -7.07 -14.59 16.21
C ALA A 132 -6.77 -13.23 15.55
N PRO A 133 -5.59 -13.07 14.93
CA PRO A 133 -5.17 -11.81 14.34
C PRO A 133 -6.16 -11.37 13.25
N GLY A 134 -6.45 -10.06 13.20
CA GLY A 134 -7.43 -9.47 12.29
C GLY A 134 -8.78 -9.14 12.93
N ILE A 135 -9.12 -9.74 14.08
CA ILE A 135 -10.34 -9.39 14.84
C ILE A 135 -10.25 -7.98 15.46
N THR A 136 -9.06 -7.58 15.86
CA THR A 136 -8.77 -6.26 16.43
C THR A 136 -7.41 -5.77 15.93
N ASN A 137 -7.24 -4.45 15.86
CA ASN A 137 -6.00 -3.76 15.48
C ASN A 137 -5.61 -2.74 16.56
N LYS A 138 -5.94 -3.01 17.82
CA LYS A 138 -5.79 -2.08 18.94
C LYS A 138 -4.33 -1.67 19.14
N PHE A 139 -3.38 -2.61 19.12
CA PHE A 139 -1.97 -2.26 19.30
C PHE A 139 -1.43 -1.43 18.15
N PHE A 140 -1.85 -1.73 16.93
CA PHE A 140 -1.49 -0.94 15.75
C PHE A 140 -2.00 0.50 15.90
N VAL A 141 -3.28 0.69 16.21
CA VAL A 141 -3.89 2.01 16.45
C VAL A 141 -3.19 2.77 17.57
N THR A 142 -2.96 2.13 18.71
CA THR A 142 -2.32 2.79 19.86
C THR A 142 -0.87 3.19 19.59
N HIS A 143 -0.11 2.41 18.81
CA HIS A 143 1.21 2.83 18.37
C HIS A 143 1.14 3.99 17.37
N ALA A 144 0.19 3.96 16.41
CA ALA A 144 -0.02 5.05 15.46
C ALA A 144 -0.32 6.38 16.19
N GLU A 145 -1.20 6.36 17.19
CA GLU A 145 -1.51 7.52 18.04
C GLU A 145 -0.28 8.10 18.76
N SER A 146 0.72 7.27 19.06
CA SER A 146 1.94 7.72 19.75
C SER A 146 2.96 8.41 18.83
N ILE A 147 2.93 8.10 17.52
CA ILE A 147 3.89 8.64 16.55
C ILE A 147 3.35 9.87 15.79
N ILE A 148 2.04 9.92 15.53
CA ILE A 148 1.40 11.01 14.79
C ILE A 148 1.10 12.14 15.78
N LYS A 149 1.92 13.19 15.73
CA LYS A 149 1.82 14.32 16.66
C LYS A 149 1.09 15.53 16.09
N ASN A 150 1.19 15.72 14.77
CA ASN A 150 0.61 16.86 14.08
C ASN A 150 -0.56 16.43 13.20
N GLN A 151 -1.52 17.33 13.05
CA GLN A 151 -2.60 17.14 12.09
C GLN A 151 -2.06 17.36 10.69
N ILE A 152 -2.18 16.34 9.85
CA ILE A 152 -1.79 16.41 8.45
C ILE A 152 -3.02 16.78 7.62
N GLU A 153 -2.84 17.71 6.69
CA GLU A 153 -3.85 18.02 5.69
C GLU A 153 -3.88 16.90 4.62
N PRO A 154 -5.03 16.26 4.35
CA PRO A 154 -5.08 15.07 3.51
C PRO A 154 -4.72 15.36 2.06
N SER A 155 -5.22 16.44 1.44
CA SER A 155 -5.02 16.67 -0.01
C SER A 155 -3.54 16.88 -0.38
N PRO A 156 -2.77 17.76 0.29
CA PRO A 156 -1.34 17.87 0.01
C PRO A 156 -0.57 16.58 0.31
N PHE A 157 -1.01 15.79 1.29
CA PHE A 157 -0.37 14.53 1.64
C PHE A 157 -0.60 13.44 0.59
N PHE A 158 -1.84 13.23 0.14
CA PHE A 158 -2.13 12.28 -0.95
C PHE A 158 -1.52 12.72 -2.29
N TYR A 159 -1.48 14.04 -2.57
CA TYR A 159 -0.71 14.57 -3.68
C TYR A 159 0.77 14.17 -3.57
N PHE A 160 1.38 14.38 -2.39
CA PHE A 160 2.76 13.97 -2.13
C PHE A 160 2.97 12.46 -2.36
N LEU A 161 2.09 11.59 -1.85
CA LEU A 161 2.14 10.15 -2.14
C LEU A 161 2.07 9.86 -3.66
N GLY A 162 1.26 10.63 -4.40
CA GLY A 162 1.20 10.55 -5.85
C GLY A 162 2.52 10.98 -6.50
N VAL A 163 3.12 12.08 -6.05
CA VAL A 163 4.46 12.53 -6.50
C VAL A 163 5.52 11.48 -6.26
N LEU A 164 5.44 10.73 -5.16
CA LEU A 164 6.38 9.66 -4.90
C LEU A 164 6.45 8.70 -6.07
N MET A 165 5.33 8.48 -6.81
CA MET A 165 5.17 7.69 -8.05
C MET A 165 6.10 8.09 -9.23
N SER A 166 6.87 9.18 -9.07
CA SER A 166 7.93 9.61 -9.99
C SER A 166 9.35 9.11 -9.65
N ASN A 167 9.51 8.24 -8.64
CA ASN A 167 10.81 7.70 -8.25
C ASN A 167 11.54 7.07 -9.45
N PRO A 168 12.77 7.52 -9.80
CA PRO A 168 13.53 6.97 -10.92
C PRO A 168 13.86 5.47 -10.79
N GLU A 169 13.83 4.91 -9.58
CA GLU A 169 14.07 3.47 -9.38
C GLU A 169 12.97 2.59 -10.00
N TRP A 170 11.81 3.17 -10.33
CA TRP A 170 10.71 2.44 -10.96
C TRP A 170 10.72 2.53 -12.48
N GLU A 171 11.71 3.16 -13.10
CA GLU A 171 11.86 3.18 -14.57
C GLU A 171 12.05 1.76 -15.16
N LYS A 172 12.35 0.76 -14.30
CA LYS A 172 12.45 -0.66 -14.66
C LYS A 172 11.19 -1.46 -14.31
N LEU A 173 10.06 -0.79 -14.05
CA LEU A 173 8.81 -1.46 -13.76
C LEU A 173 8.45 -2.42 -14.90
N SER A 174 8.16 -3.66 -14.53
CA SER A 174 7.70 -4.70 -15.44
C SER A 174 6.62 -5.54 -14.77
N PHE A 175 5.72 -6.06 -15.60
CA PHE A 175 4.62 -6.92 -15.20
C PHE A 175 4.82 -8.32 -15.79
N ASP A 176 4.87 -9.33 -14.92
CA ASP A 176 4.93 -10.74 -15.29
C ASP A 176 3.50 -11.28 -15.41
N ILE A 177 3.03 -11.42 -16.65
CA ILE A 177 1.66 -11.84 -16.98
C ILE A 177 1.37 -13.27 -16.48
N GLU A 178 2.36 -14.15 -16.40
CA GLU A 178 2.13 -15.53 -15.97
C GLU A 178 1.98 -15.64 -14.46
N LYS A 179 2.63 -14.73 -13.71
CA LYS A 179 2.61 -14.75 -12.25
C LYS A 179 1.70 -13.70 -11.62
N ASP A 180 1.24 -12.75 -12.42
CA ASP A 180 0.47 -11.59 -11.97
C ASP A 180 1.26 -10.75 -10.93
N LEU A 181 2.53 -10.50 -11.24
CA LEU A 181 3.47 -9.82 -10.34
C LEU A 181 4.15 -8.65 -11.01
N PHE A 182 4.41 -7.60 -10.22
CA PHE A 182 5.20 -6.45 -10.65
C PHE A 182 6.60 -6.52 -10.05
N THR A 183 7.61 -6.15 -10.82
CA THR A 183 8.96 -5.89 -10.31
C THR A 183 9.16 -4.37 -10.27
N PRO A 184 9.62 -3.76 -9.15
CA PRO A 184 10.14 -4.37 -7.91
C PRO A 184 9.11 -4.50 -6.77
N ASN A 185 8.00 -5.22 -6.97
CA ASN A 185 6.91 -5.40 -6.01
C ASN A 185 6.08 -4.14 -5.71
N LEU A 186 5.91 -3.24 -6.70
CA LEU A 186 5.18 -1.98 -6.50
C LEU A 186 3.71 -2.16 -6.14
N GLN A 187 3.12 -3.33 -6.36
CA GLN A 187 1.77 -3.65 -5.88
C GLN A 187 1.63 -3.50 -4.35
N LEU A 188 2.73 -3.59 -3.61
CA LEU A 188 2.74 -3.39 -2.15
C LEU A 188 2.43 -1.94 -1.75
N ILE A 189 2.58 -0.97 -2.66
CA ILE A 189 2.19 0.43 -2.41
C ILE A 189 0.67 0.55 -2.17
N ALA A 190 -0.13 -0.31 -2.82
CA ALA A 190 -1.57 -0.35 -2.59
C ALA A 190 -1.89 -0.69 -1.12
N LEU A 191 -1.18 -1.66 -0.53
CA LEU A 191 -1.34 -2.03 0.88
C LEU A 191 -0.92 -0.89 1.82
N SER A 192 0.16 -0.17 1.49
CA SER A 192 0.56 1.02 2.25
C SER A 192 -0.52 2.08 2.24
N LEU A 193 -1.11 2.35 1.06
CA LEU A 193 -2.13 3.36 0.89
C LEU A 193 -3.42 2.99 1.64
N GLU A 194 -3.84 1.73 1.53
CA GLU A 194 -4.97 1.19 2.31
C GLU A 194 -4.77 1.42 3.80
N ARG A 195 -3.59 1.07 4.33
CA ARG A 195 -3.33 1.22 5.76
C ARG A 195 -3.25 2.68 6.20
N ILE A 196 -2.77 3.58 5.34
CA ILE A 196 -2.82 5.02 5.60
C ILE A 196 -4.27 5.52 5.63
N ILE A 197 -5.15 5.00 4.76
CA ILE A 197 -6.58 5.33 4.75
C ILE A 197 -7.26 4.80 6.03
N ASP A 198 -6.96 3.58 6.47
CA ASP A 198 -7.46 3.04 7.74
C ASP A 198 -7.04 3.90 8.95
N LEU A 199 -5.83 4.46 8.90
CA LEU A 199 -5.30 5.36 9.91
C LEU A 199 -5.77 6.81 9.74
N SER A 200 -6.62 7.12 8.76
CA SER A 200 -7.09 8.47 8.47
C SER A 200 -7.72 9.21 9.66
N PRO A 201 -8.46 8.57 10.60
CA PRO A 201 -9.01 9.28 11.77
C PRO A 201 -7.91 9.83 12.70
N ILE A 202 -6.71 9.24 12.63
CA ILE A 202 -5.55 9.61 13.45
C ILE A 202 -4.65 10.56 12.68
N ILE A 203 -4.28 10.22 11.44
CA ILE A 203 -3.36 11.01 10.59
C ILE A 203 -3.99 12.35 10.20
N PHE A 204 -5.26 12.34 9.80
CA PHE A 204 -5.99 13.50 9.28
C PHE A 204 -7.09 13.97 10.24
N ALA A 205 -6.81 13.89 11.55
CA ALA A 205 -7.77 14.20 12.60
C ALA A 205 -8.48 15.55 12.34
N GLY A 206 -9.82 15.53 12.33
CA GLY A 206 -10.65 16.70 12.03
C GLY A 206 -11.04 16.87 10.56
N SER A 207 -10.49 16.07 9.64
CA SER A 207 -10.93 16.02 8.25
C SER A 207 -12.22 15.22 8.10
N THR A 208 -13.08 15.64 7.16
CA THR A 208 -14.29 14.89 6.80
C THR A 208 -13.94 13.73 5.86
N ASP A 209 -14.73 12.66 5.88
CA ASP A 209 -14.58 11.53 4.96
C ASP A 209 -14.60 11.99 3.49
N VAL A 210 -15.51 12.91 3.14
CA VAL A 210 -15.57 13.52 1.80
C VAL A 210 -14.23 14.13 1.37
N LYS A 211 -13.52 14.79 2.28
CA LYS A 211 -12.20 15.39 2.00
C LYS A 211 -11.13 14.32 1.81
N ILE A 212 -11.20 13.22 2.56
CA ILE A 212 -10.30 12.07 2.41
C ILE A 212 -10.54 11.41 1.04
N GLN A 213 -11.80 11.11 0.69
CA GLN A 213 -12.16 10.54 -0.61
C GLN A 213 -11.68 11.42 -1.78
N HIS A 214 -11.90 12.73 -1.71
CA HIS A 214 -11.39 13.66 -2.73
C HIS A 214 -9.85 13.64 -2.82
N SER A 215 -9.16 13.45 -1.69
CA SER A 215 -7.70 13.37 -1.66
C SER A 215 -7.19 12.05 -2.27
N ILE A 216 -7.95 10.95 -2.16
CA ILE A 216 -7.64 9.70 -2.86
C ILE A 216 -7.75 9.88 -4.39
N LEU A 217 -8.77 10.59 -4.89
CA LEU A 217 -8.88 10.94 -6.32
C LEU A 217 -7.66 11.73 -6.79
N LEU A 218 -7.23 12.69 -5.99
CA LEU A 218 -6.08 13.54 -6.26
C LEU A 218 -4.78 12.72 -6.34
N TYR A 219 -4.62 11.69 -5.51
CA TYR A 219 -3.51 10.73 -5.64
C TYR A 219 -3.50 10.13 -7.04
N PHE A 220 -4.59 9.49 -7.49
CA PHE A 220 -4.63 8.85 -8.82
C PHE A 220 -4.44 9.85 -9.96
N SER A 221 -4.98 11.06 -9.83
CA SER A 221 -4.76 12.15 -10.79
C SER A 221 -3.28 12.49 -10.92
N ALA A 222 -2.58 12.72 -9.80
CA ALA A 222 -1.16 13.03 -9.80
C ALA A 222 -0.31 11.88 -10.36
N VAL A 223 -0.68 10.63 -10.04
CA VAL A 223 -0.01 9.44 -10.56
C VAL A 223 -0.20 9.32 -12.08
N SER A 224 -1.39 9.60 -12.60
CA SER A 224 -1.66 9.57 -14.05
C SER A 224 -0.81 10.60 -14.79
N SER A 225 -0.71 11.83 -14.28
CA SER A 225 0.18 12.86 -14.81
C SER A 225 1.64 12.43 -14.89
N ILE A 226 2.13 11.70 -13.88
CA ILE A 226 3.50 11.18 -13.86
C ILE A 226 3.67 10.04 -14.88
N CYS A 227 2.68 9.15 -14.96
CA CYS A 227 2.67 8.02 -15.89
C CYS A 227 2.72 8.50 -17.35
N GLU A 228 2.00 9.56 -17.70
CA GLU A 228 2.06 10.16 -19.04
C GLU A 228 3.48 10.61 -19.43
N GLY A 229 4.27 11.11 -18.46
CA GLY A 229 5.69 11.40 -18.66
C GLY A 229 6.51 10.14 -19.01
N MET A 230 6.20 8.99 -18.43
CA MET A 230 6.88 7.72 -18.68
C MET A 230 6.60 7.15 -20.08
N LYS A 231 5.43 7.46 -20.66
CA LYS A 231 5.03 7.00 -22.01
C LYS A 231 6.07 7.36 -23.07
N SER A 232 6.71 8.53 -22.94
CA SER A 232 7.75 9.00 -23.84
C SER A 232 9.09 8.25 -23.69
N LYS A 233 9.35 7.69 -22.51
CA LYS A 233 10.61 7.01 -22.17
C LYS A 233 10.57 5.50 -22.45
N SER A 234 9.50 4.84 -22.04
CA SER A 234 9.35 3.39 -22.17
C SER A 234 7.88 2.98 -22.25
N SER A 235 7.47 2.48 -23.42
CA SER A 235 6.10 1.98 -23.64
C SER A 235 5.77 0.81 -22.72
N GLN A 236 6.72 -0.08 -22.46
CA GLN A 236 6.50 -1.24 -21.60
C GLN A 236 6.34 -0.82 -20.14
N CYS A 237 7.17 0.09 -19.65
CA CYS A 237 7.06 0.62 -18.29
C CYS A 237 5.72 1.35 -18.11
N TYR A 238 5.33 2.18 -19.09
CA TYR A 238 4.02 2.84 -19.09
C TYR A 238 2.87 1.84 -19.00
N GLN A 239 2.84 0.81 -19.84
CA GLN A 239 1.80 -0.21 -19.81
C GLN A 239 1.75 -0.95 -18.47
N ALA A 240 2.91 -1.37 -17.96
CA ALA A 240 3.01 -2.05 -16.66
C ALA A 240 2.52 -1.14 -15.52
N PHE A 241 2.77 0.16 -15.60
CA PHE A 241 2.31 1.13 -14.63
C PHE A 241 0.78 1.30 -14.65
N ILE A 242 0.17 1.40 -15.85
CA ILE A 242 -1.29 1.46 -15.97
C ILE A 242 -1.93 0.18 -15.40
N VAL A 243 -1.36 -0.98 -15.72
CA VAL A 243 -1.83 -2.28 -15.20
C VAL A 243 -1.65 -2.38 -13.69
N LEU A 244 -0.58 -1.79 -13.12
CA LEU A 244 -0.41 -1.69 -11.67
C LEU A 244 -1.56 -0.94 -11.01
N MET A 245 -1.99 0.20 -11.57
CA MET A 245 -3.10 0.97 -11.01
C MET A 245 -4.41 0.18 -11.01
N ASP A 246 -4.68 -0.60 -12.05
CA ASP A 246 -5.85 -1.49 -12.15
C ASP A 246 -5.90 -2.56 -11.04
N HIS A 247 -4.75 -2.93 -10.46
CA HIS A 247 -4.71 -3.88 -9.36
C HIS A 247 -5.07 -3.27 -8.01
N PHE A 248 -4.96 -1.94 -7.84
CA PHE A 248 -5.17 -1.29 -6.54
C PHE A 248 -6.53 -1.64 -5.91
N PRO A 249 -7.66 -1.54 -6.64
CA PRO A 249 -8.97 -1.88 -6.08
C PRO A 249 -9.14 -3.36 -5.71
N SER A 250 -8.38 -4.27 -6.32
CA SER A 250 -8.42 -5.69 -5.97
C SER A 250 -7.59 -6.03 -4.73
N LEU A 251 -6.60 -5.18 -4.43
CA LEU A 251 -5.64 -5.36 -3.33
C LEU A 251 -6.08 -4.63 -2.06
N THR A 252 -7.14 -3.82 -2.12
CA THR A 252 -7.55 -2.90 -1.05
C THR A 252 -9.06 -2.91 -0.91
N SER A 253 -9.56 -2.60 0.28
CA SER A 253 -10.99 -2.55 0.56
C SER A 253 -11.56 -1.13 0.51
N ASN A 254 -10.75 -0.11 0.80
CA ASN A 254 -11.20 1.29 0.79
C ASN A 254 -11.05 1.98 -0.58
N ILE A 255 -10.21 1.46 -1.48
CA ILE A 255 -10.01 2.06 -2.80
C ILE A 255 -10.95 1.38 -3.80
N LEU A 256 -12.02 2.07 -4.14
CA LEU A 256 -12.96 1.61 -5.16
C LEU A 256 -12.46 1.95 -6.56
N TYR A 257 -12.84 1.14 -7.55
CA TYR A 257 -12.49 1.38 -8.95
C TYR A 257 -12.94 2.78 -9.43
N GLY A 258 -14.09 3.27 -8.95
CA GLY A 258 -14.58 4.62 -9.26
C GLY A 258 -13.62 5.75 -8.82
N HIS A 259 -12.71 5.50 -7.87
CA HIS A 259 -11.72 6.50 -7.46
C HIS A 259 -10.59 6.69 -8.47
N MET A 260 -10.33 5.69 -9.32
CA MET A 260 -9.27 5.73 -10.31
C MET A 260 -9.79 5.90 -11.74
N GLU A 261 -11.08 5.68 -11.99
CA GLU A 261 -11.66 5.61 -13.34
C GLU A 261 -11.42 6.89 -14.17
N GLU A 262 -11.51 8.07 -13.56
CA GLU A 262 -11.24 9.33 -14.27
C GLU A 262 -9.77 9.46 -14.69
N ALA A 263 -8.85 9.02 -13.84
CA ALA A 263 -7.41 9.11 -14.07
C ALA A 263 -6.87 7.96 -14.95
N PHE A 264 -7.51 6.79 -14.88
CA PHE A 264 -7.16 5.57 -15.59
C PHE A 264 -8.42 4.90 -16.18
N PRO A 265 -8.95 5.43 -17.30
CA PRO A 265 -10.12 4.85 -17.95
C PRO A 265 -9.92 3.38 -18.36
N TYR A 266 -10.97 2.56 -18.21
CA TYR A 266 -10.93 1.13 -18.53
C TYR A 266 -10.46 0.83 -19.96
N SER A 267 -10.79 1.71 -20.92
CA SER A 267 -10.35 1.59 -22.31
C SER A 267 -8.82 1.62 -22.45
N ILE A 268 -8.14 2.47 -21.68
CA ILE A 268 -6.68 2.58 -21.65
C ILE A 268 -6.07 1.34 -20.98
N ILE A 269 -6.62 0.93 -19.84
CA ILE A 269 -6.20 -0.26 -19.10
C ILE A 269 -6.26 -1.51 -20.00
N ARG A 270 -7.41 -1.73 -20.65
CA ARG A 270 -7.61 -2.84 -21.58
C ARG A 270 -6.61 -2.79 -22.74
N GLY A 271 -6.31 -1.60 -23.26
CA GLY A 271 -5.27 -1.41 -24.27
C GLY A 271 -3.90 -1.90 -23.80
N CYS A 272 -3.50 -1.51 -22.59
CA CYS A 272 -2.21 -1.88 -22.00
C CYS A 272 -2.08 -3.39 -21.76
N TYR A 273 -3.11 -4.07 -21.26
CA TYR A 273 -3.10 -5.53 -21.12
C TYR A 273 -2.91 -6.23 -22.48
N ASN A 274 -3.61 -5.77 -23.52
CA ASN A 274 -3.47 -6.35 -24.86
C ASN A 274 -2.07 -6.16 -25.42
N GLU A 275 -1.47 -4.99 -25.24
CA GLU A 275 -0.12 -4.68 -25.71
C GLU A 275 0.94 -5.53 -24.99
N LEU A 276 0.84 -5.66 -23.66
CA LEU A 276 1.71 -6.52 -22.87
C LEU A 276 1.58 -8.00 -23.28
N ALA A 277 0.35 -8.48 -23.46
CA ALA A 277 0.10 -9.85 -23.92
C ALA A 277 0.67 -10.12 -25.32
N GLN A 278 0.60 -9.14 -26.23
CA GLN A 278 1.22 -9.26 -27.55
C GLN A 278 2.75 -9.30 -27.46
N GLN A 279 3.36 -8.46 -26.62
CA GLN A 279 4.80 -8.44 -26.40
C GLN A 279 5.29 -9.78 -25.82
N TYR A 280 4.59 -10.30 -24.82
CA TYR A 280 4.88 -11.60 -24.21
C TYR A 280 4.81 -12.76 -25.22
N ARG A 281 3.81 -12.77 -26.11
CA ARG A 281 3.71 -13.78 -27.17
C ARG A 281 4.87 -13.70 -28.17
N ARG A 282 5.36 -12.50 -28.47
CA ARG A 282 6.50 -12.29 -29.37
C ARG A 282 7.80 -12.78 -28.73
N SER A 283 8.05 -12.47 -27.46
CA SER A 283 9.26 -12.95 -26.76
C SER A 283 9.31 -14.48 -26.66
N LYS A 284 8.17 -15.13 -26.35
CA LYS A 284 8.08 -16.60 -26.27
C LYS A 284 8.35 -17.29 -27.62
N ARG A 285 7.88 -16.69 -28.73
CA ARG A 285 8.17 -17.18 -30.10
C ARG A 285 9.64 -17.03 -30.47
N ASN A 286 10.28 -15.93 -30.09
CA ASN A 286 11.69 -15.73 -30.40
C ASN A 286 12.59 -16.69 -29.63
N ASN A 287 12.24 -17.03 -28.39
CA ASN A 287 13.02 -17.99 -27.59
C ASN A 287 12.84 -19.44 -28.05
N SER A 288 11.67 -19.80 -28.61
CA SER A 288 11.40 -21.16 -29.13
C SER A 288 12.01 -21.42 -30.51
N ASN A 289 12.49 -20.39 -31.21
CA ASN A 289 13.19 -20.52 -32.49
C ASN A 289 14.72 -20.62 -32.34
N ILE A 290 15.23 -20.66 -31.11
CA ILE A 290 16.67 -20.73 -30.77
C ILE A 290 17.06 -22.14 -30.24
N GLU A 291 16.09 -23.03 -30.04
CA GLU A 291 16.28 -24.46 -29.72
C GLU A 291 16.12 -25.34 -30.96
#